data_AF-A0A7C4UHX9-F1
#
_entry.id   AF-A0A7C4UHX9-F1
#
_cell.length_a   1.000
_cell.length_b   1.000
_cell.length_c   1.000
_cell.angle_alpha   90.00
_cell.angle_beta   90.00
_cell.angle_gamma   90.00
#
_symmetry.space_group_name_H-M   'P 1'
#
loop_
_entity.id
_entity.type
_entity.pdbx_description
1 polymer ?
#
loop_
_entity_poly.entity_id
_entity_poly.type
_entity_poly.pdbx_seq_one_letter_code
_entity_poly.pdbx_strand_id
1 'polypeptide(L)'
;MLPQRVATPQGGFCRALCLALALLLGIVPAIGAQSDPNRPLFWRHYNFNFPFNFNRNERGIAEIKLYYSLDKGPWTLAATSRPDRNGFDVQLSRDGNYAFATQTVYTDGRTIPERVDSLRAEQYLVVDTTLPSIALKSIPPRALNNGEVAVGVMWDVRDEHLDPASLRLEGRYSGTTQWMPVQTRPLQTRGEEVWRLRPEEKMEVRLIARDYAKNVGEATVTLGRNIGVMTGGANDVGDYGMGRTTPRSTGVRLVNNRDISLEFRIGQKGPSGIGGMDLWVTRNRQDWKKVEPAPPVPADTAETATINYKADSEGLFGFTIIARSRANLAQPDPMRGDEPMIWVEVDTTKPEAEFVDVKFTQPNDPRSITITYKAKDKNLDPEAVILGYSETADGEWKVLAQGLSTNAQGLGRHSCPTPPIKSYQFWLRMRVVDRAGNMTEIQYKDPINIDLTRPNVEIIDIKQGKP
;
A
#
# COMPACT_ATOMS: atom_id res chain seq x y z
N MET A 1 10.62 -15.24 87.53
CA MET A 1 12.03 -15.41 87.16
C MET A 1 12.07 -16.11 85.81
N LEU A 2 12.69 -15.49 84.81
CA LEU A 2 12.99 -16.06 83.49
C LEU A 2 13.91 -17.29 83.62
N PRO A 3 13.90 -18.25 82.67
CA PRO A 3 14.87 -18.16 81.57
C PRO A 3 14.43 -18.69 80.18
N GLN A 4 15.02 -18.03 79.18
CA GLN A 4 15.59 -18.50 77.91
C GLN A 4 14.73 -19.24 76.86
N ARG A 5 14.45 -18.53 75.76
CA ARG A 5 14.27 -19.12 74.42
C ARG A 5 15.57 -18.99 73.63
N VAL A 6 16.05 -20.13 73.14
CA VAL A 6 17.11 -20.28 72.14
C VAL A 6 16.55 -19.92 70.76
N ALA A 7 17.32 -19.19 69.97
CA ALA A 7 17.00 -18.80 68.60
C ALA A 7 17.20 -19.97 67.61
N THR A 8 16.31 -20.07 66.61
CA THR A 8 16.55 -20.77 65.34
C THR A 8 16.14 -19.84 64.20
N PRO A 9 16.91 -19.78 63.09
CA PRO A 9 16.74 -18.77 62.06
C PRO A 9 15.58 -19.12 61.11
N GLN A 10 14.75 -18.13 60.79
CA GLN A 10 13.78 -18.21 59.70
C GLN A 10 14.51 -18.24 58.36
N GLY A 11 14.24 -19.29 57.57
CA GLY A 11 14.60 -19.34 56.16
C GLY A 11 13.88 -18.23 55.40
N GLY A 12 14.67 -17.32 54.82
CA GLY A 12 14.16 -16.24 53.98
C GLY A 12 13.57 -16.80 52.69
N PHE A 13 12.27 -16.57 52.49
CA PHE A 13 11.62 -16.70 51.20
C PHE A 13 12.29 -15.75 50.20
N CYS A 14 12.91 -16.29 49.15
CA CYS A 14 13.30 -15.52 47.98
C CYS A 14 12.03 -14.88 47.39
N ARG A 15 11.91 -13.56 47.51
CA ARG A 15 10.88 -12.78 46.80
C ARG A 15 11.20 -12.88 45.30
N ALA A 16 10.33 -13.56 44.56
CA ALA A 16 10.39 -13.58 43.11
C ALA A 16 10.28 -12.14 42.58
N LEU A 17 11.22 -11.76 41.73
CA LEU A 17 11.25 -10.49 41.03
C LEU A 17 10.23 -10.54 39.89
N CYS A 18 9.24 -9.64 39.88
CA CYS A 18 8.35 -9.45 38.75
C CYS A 18 8.86 -8.28 37.91
N LEU A 19 9.53 -8.57 36.78
CA LEU A 19 9.68 -7.60 35.70
C LEU A 19 8.31 -7.42 35.05
N ALA A 20 7.90 -6.18 34.77
CA ALA A 20 6.65 -5.90 34.06
C ALA A 20 6.98 -5.38 32.65
N LEU A 21 6.72 -6.21 31.65
CA LEU A 21 6.70 -5.82 30.24
C LEU A 21 5.45 -4.98 29.98
N ALA A 22 5.61 -3.81 29.35
CA ALA A 22 4.48 -2.94 29.02
C ALA A 22 4.75 -2.19 27.71
N LEU A 23 4.18 -2.66 26.59
CA LEU A 23 4.29 -2.00 25.29
C LEU A 23 3.52 -0.67 25.30
N LEU A 24 4.20 0.44 25.58
CA LEU A 24 3.61 1.78 25.57
C LEU A 24 3.48 2.30 24.13
N LEU A 25 2.26 2.23 23.59
CA LEU A 25 1.87 2.88 22.34
C LEU A 25 1.83 4.41 22.53
N GLY A 26 2.51 5.15 21.66
CA GLY A 26 2.57 6.61 21.71
C GLY A 26 1.20 7.29 21.51
N ILE A 27 0.84 8.10 22.51
CA ILE A 27 -0.13 9.22 22.59
C ILE A 27 -1.63 8.90 22.36
N VAL A 28 -2.34 8.64 23.47
CA VAL A 28 -3.72 9.10 23.72
C VAL A 28 -3.81 9.51 25.21
N PRO A 29 -4.44 10.64 25.60
CA PRO A 29 -4.63 10.96 27.01
C PRO A 29 -5.54 9.93 27.67
N ALA A 30 -5.23 9.65 28.94
CA ALA A 30 -5.75 8.55 29.73
C ALA A 30 -7.29 8.46 29.75
N ILE A 31 -7.79 7.33 29.23
CA ILE A 31 -8.89 6.58 29.87
C ILE A 31 -8.31 5.18 30.10
N GLY A 32 -8.28 4.77 31.36
CA GLY A 32 -7.70 3.50 31.80
C GLY A 32 -8.39 2.30 31.16
N ALA A 33 -7.86 1.83 30.04
CA ALA A 33 -8.03 0.45 29.61
C ALA A 33 -6.85 -0.33 30.18
N GLN A 34 -7.08 -0.98 31.32
CA GLN A 34 -6.16 -1.96 31.87
C GLN A 34 -6.07 -3.09 30.84
N SER A 35 -4.94 -3.19 30.13
CA SER A 35 -4.71 -4.25 29.15
C SER A 35 -4.76 -5.59 29.88
N ASP A 36 -5.75 -6.42 29.54
CA ASP A 36 -5.81 -7.81 30.01
C ASP A 36 -4.50 -8.52 29.60
N PRO A 37 -3.65 -8.95 30.56
CA PRO A 37 -2.35 -9.55 30.26
C PRO A 37 -2.46 -10.86 29.48
N ASN A 38 -3.66 -11.47 29.41
CA ASN A 38 -3.93 -12.65 28.63
C ASN A 38 -4.49 -12.36 27.23
N ARG A 39 -4.76 -11.09 26.87
CA ARG A 39 -5.16 -10.74 25.50
C ARG A 39 -3.91 -10.44 24.66
N PRO A 40 -3.72 -11.14 23.53
CA PRO A 40 -2.61 -10.84 22.65
C PRO A 40 -2.75 -9.43 22.07
N LEU A 41 -1.63 -8.72 22.03
CA LEU A 41 -1.51 -7.51 21.23
C LEU A 41 -1.34 -7.89 19.77
N PHE A 42 -1.84 -7.07 18.84
CA PHE A 42 -1.67 -7.29 17.41
C PHE A 42 -0.70 -6.28 16.83
N TRP A 43 0.18 -6.73 15.94
CA TRP A 43 1.28 -5.91 15.44
C TRP A 43 1.65 -6.26 14.00
N ARG A 44 1.97 -5.23 13.21
CA ARG A 44 2.21 -5.35 11.75
C ARG A 44 3.66 -5.18 11.30
N HIS A 45 4.61 -5.21 12.24
CA HIS A 45 6.02 -4.98 11.94
C HIS A 45 6.91 -6.02 12.62
N TYR A 46 7.85 -6.61 11.88
CA TYR A 46 8.81 -7.55 12.47
C TYR A 46 9.87 -6.88 13.36
N ASN A 47 10.03 -5.58 13.22
CA ASN A 47 11.05 -4.81 13.92
C ASN A 47 10.36 -3.77 14.80
N PHE A 48 10.64 -3.80 16.09
CA PHE A 48 10.07 -2.86 17.05
C PHE A 48 10.89 -2.81 18.33
N ASN A 49 10.75 -1.72 19.07
CA ASN A 49 11.30 -1.61 20.41
C ASN A 49 10.28 -2.18 21.41
N PHE A 50 10.72 -3.17 22.20
CA PHE A 50 9.97 -3.76 23.28
C PHE A 50 10.39 -3.08 24.60
N PRO A 51 9.63 -2.12 25.12
CA PRO A 51 9.96 -1.46 26.38
C PRO A 51 9.84 -2.41 27.57
N PHE A 52 10.75 -2.25 28.54
CA PHE A 52 10.65 -2.90 29.84
C PHE A 52 10.74 -1.85 30.95
N ASN A 53 9.96 -2.05 32.01
CA ASN A 53 10.07 -1.25 33.21
C ASN A 53 10.89 -2.01 34.25
N PHE A 54 11.97 -1.38 34.70
CA PHE A 54 12.86 -1.95 35.70
C PHE A 54 12.80 -1.17 37.02
N ASN A 55 12.82 -1.90 38.14
CA ASN A 55 12.91 -1.30 39.46
C ASN A 55 14.35 -0.85 39.76
N ARG A 56 14.64 0.44 39.56
CA ARG A 56 15.99 1.04 39.74
C ARG A 56 16.62 0.85 41.12
N ASN A 57 15.87 0.39 42.13
CA ASN A 57 16.39 0.09 43.46
C ASN A 57 17.17 -1.23 43.52
N GLU A 58 17.00 -2.10 42.52
CA GLU A 58 17.67 -3.39 42.47
C GLU A 58 19.06 -3.26 41.84
N ARG A 59 20.07 -3.72 42.58
CA ARG A 59 21.49 -3.60 42.24
C ARG A 59 22.07 -4.94 41.83
N GLY A 60 23.15 -4.90 41.05
CA GLY A 60 23.90 -6.09 40.68
C GLY A 60 23.32 -6.84 39.48
N ILE A 61 22.49 -6.22 38.65
CA ILE A 61 22.07 -6.80 37.36
C ILE A 61 23.10 -6.45 36.31
N ALA A 62 23.62 -7.46 35.62
CA ALA A 62 24.54 -7.30 34.50
C ALA A 62 23.77 -7.04 33.20
N GLU A 63 22.77 -7.87 32.92
CA GLU A 63 21.97 -7.82 31.70
C GLU A 63 20.58 -8.44 31.91
N ILE A 64 19.65 -8.10 31.02
CA ILE A 64 18.32 -8.70 30.93
C ILE A 64 18.21 -9.31 29.55
N LYS A 65 17.75 -10.55 29.47
CA LYS A 65 17.51 -11.29 28.24
C LYS A 65 16.01 -11.39 28.00
N LEU A 66 15.58 -11.01 26.81
CA LEU A 66 14.22 -11.23 26.34
C LEU A 66 14.21 -12.49 25.47
N TYR A 67 13.34 -13.43 25.79
CA TYR A 67 13.08 -14.62 24.99
C TYR A 67 11.70 -14.52 24.36
N TYR A 68 11.53 -15.16 23.20
CA TYR A 68 10.23 -15.41 22.61
C TYR A 68 10.00 -16.91 22.39
N SER A 69 8.76 -17.34 22.43
CA SER A 69 8.29 -18.64 21.95
C SER A 69 7.28 -18.38 20.83
N LEU A 70 7.55 -18.95 19.65
CA LEU A 70 6.69 -18.86 18.48
C LEU A 70 5.79 -20.10 18.41
N ASP A 71 4.48 -19.89 18.33
CA ASP A 71 3.45 -20.94 18.20
C ASP A 71 3.59 -22.07 19.24
N LYS A 72 3.94 -21.70 20.48
CA LYS A 72 4.22 -22.61 21.62
C LYS A 72 5.43 -23.52 21.42
N GLY A 73 6.37 -23.13 20.55
CA GLY A 73 7.66 -23.76 20.37
C GLY A 73 8.65 -23.49 21.51
N PRO A 74 9.93 -23.90 21.36
CA PRO A 74 10.95 -23.65 22.37
C PRO A 74 11.24 -22.14 22.52
N TRP A 75 11.67 -21.76 23.73
CA TRP A 75 12.13 -20.40 24.00
C TRP A 75 13.42 -20.10 23.21
N THR A 76 13.38 -19.01 22.45
CA THR A 76 14.49 -18.50 21.64
C THR A 76 14.87 -17.12 22.15
N LEU A 77 16.17 -16.85 22.27
CA LEU A 77 16.63 -15.53 22.68
C LEU A 77 16.27 -14.50 21.59
N ALA A 78 15.48 -13.50 21.96
CA ALA A 78 15.05 -12.40 21.09
C ALA A 78 16.11 -11.29 21.07
N ALA A 79 16.52 -10.84 22.25
CA ALA A 79 17.41 -9.70 22.45
C ALA A 79 17.98 -9.70 23.87
N THR A 80 19.09 -9.00 24.06
CA THR A 80 19.68 -8.72 25.37
C THR A 80 19.79 -7.21 25.56
N SER A 81 19.46 -6.70 26.74
CA SER A 81 19.56 -5.28 27.07
C SER A 81 20.20 -5.07 28.42
N ARG A 82 20.80 -3.89 28.62
CA ARG A 82 21.37 -3.49 29.91
C ARG A 82 20.30 -2.80 30.76
N PRO A 83 20.40 -2.83 32.10
CA PRO A 83 19.39 -2.24 33.00
C PRO A 83 19.21 -0.72 32.85
N ASP A 84 20.17 -0.01 32.26
CA ASP A 84 20.15 1.43 31.99
C ASP A 84 19.47 1.81 30.67
N ARG A 85 19.10 0.82 29.84
CA ARG A 85 18.34 1.02 28.60
C ARG A 85 16.84 0.99 28.87
N ASN A 86 16.05 1.56 27.95
CA ASN A 86 14.59 1.67 28.08
C ASN A 86 13.81 0.57 27.34
N GLY A 87 14.48 -0.45 26.78
CA GLY A 87 13.82 -1.49 26.00
C GLY A 87 14.77 -2.48 25.33
N PHE A 88 14.18 -3.40 24.58
CA PHE A 88 14.83 -4.37 23.70
C PHE A 88 14.53 -4.03 22.24
N ASP A 89 15.53 -4.03 21.37
CA ASP A 89 15.29 -3.96 19.93
C ASP A 89 15.02 -5.39 19.43
N VAL A 90 13.76 -5.67 19.10
CA VAL A 90 13.29 -7.00 18.71
C VAL A 90 13.18 -7.08 17.21
N GLN A 91 13.70 -8.18 16.65
CA GLN A 91 13.53 -8.55 15.24
C GLN A 91 12.97 -9.98 15.17
N LEU A 92 11.77 -10.10 14.60
CA LEU A 92 11.10 -11.37 14.37
C LEU A 92 11.25 -11.78 12.90
N SER A 93 11.02 -13.06 12.60
CA SER A 93 11.32 -13.63 11.28
C SER A 93 10.09 -13.86 10.40
N ARG A 94 8.89 -13.91 10.97
CA ARG A 94 7.62 -14.18 10.27
C ARG A 94 6.41 -13.82 11.14
N ASP A 95 5.23 -13.94 10.55
CA ASP A 95 3.94 -13.84 11.26
C ASP A 95 3.74 -15.04 12.20
N GLY A 96 2.93 -14.85 13.23
CA GLY A 96 2.55 -15.92 14.16
C GLY A 96 2.28 -15.44 15.59
N ASN A 97 2.04 -16.41 16.46
CA ASN A 97 1.73 -16.17 17.87
C ASN A 97 3.01 -16.20 18.70
N TYR A 98 3.42 -15.04 19.22
CA TYR A 98 4.60 -14.88 20.05
C TYR A 98 4.22 -14.74 21.52
N ALA A 99 4.82 -15.56 22.36
CA ALA A 99 4.89 -15.33 23.80
C ALA A 99 6.28 -14.79 24.15
N PHE A 100 6.36 -13.76 24.98
CA PHE A 100 7.61 -13.16 25.44
C PHE A 100 7.80 -13.37 26.95
N ALA A 101 9.05 -13.59 27.35
CA ALA A 101 9.44 -13.76 28.74
C ALA A 101 10.85 -13.20 28.97
N THR A 102 11.15 -12.76 30.18
CA THR A 102 12.46 -12.20 30.52
C THR A 102 13.27 -13.10 31.45
N GLN A 103 14.59 -13.03 31.31
CA GLN A 103 15.55 -13.62 32.24
C GLN A 103 16.54 -12.55 32.67
N THR A 104 16.58 -12.27 33.97
CA THR A 104 17.55 -11.36 34.57
C THR A 104 18.85 -12.10 34.83
N VAL A 105 19.99 -11.49 34.49
CA VAL A 105 21.34 -12.01 34.77
C VAL A 105 22.05 -11.05 35.72
N TYR A 106 22.49 -11.55 36.86
CA TYR A 106 23.21 -10.78 37.86
C TYR A 106 24.73 -10.79 37.61
N THR A 107 25.43 -9.81 38.19
CA THR A 107 26.89 -9.64 38.05
C THR A 107 27.69 -10.81 38.63
N ASP A 108 27.09 -11.62 39.50
CA ASP A 108 27.67 -12.84 40.05
C ASP A 108 27.37 -14.10 39.21
N GLY A 109 26.71 -13.93 38.06
CA GLY A 109 26.37 -15.00 37.13
C GLY A 109 25.06 -15.73 37.45
N ARG A 110 24.38 -15.42 38.56
CA ARG A 110 23.05 -15.98 38.85
C ARG A 110 22.02 -15.47 37.85
N THR A 111 21.03 -16.29 37.52
CA THR A 111 19.93 -15.91 36.63
C THR A 111 18.57 -16.15 37.27
N ILE A 112 17.59 -15.30 36.93
CA ILE A 112 16.20 -15.42 37.37
C ILE A 112 15.29 -15.23 36.16
N PRO A 113 14.47 -16.25 35.79
CA PRO A 113 14.50 -17.63 36.26
C PRO A 113 15.85 -18.34 36.00
N GLU A 114 16.18 -19.34 36.81
CA GLU A 114 17.48 -20.05 36.75
C GLU A 114 17.70 -20.80 35.42
N ARG A 115 16.61 -21.25 34.78
CA ARG A 115 16.65 -22.01 33.53
C ARG A 115 15.69 -21.40 32.52
N VAL A 116 16.08 -21.42 31.25
CA VAL A 116 15.26 -20.97 30.12
C VAL A 116 13.96 -21.77 30.03
N ASP A 117 13.99 -23.07 30.30
CA ASP A 117 12.78 -23.92 30.28
C ASP A 117 11.81 -23.59 31.42
N SER A 118 12.24 -22.83 32.43
CA SER A 118 11.38 -22.35 33.52
C SER A 118 10.73 -20.99 33.22
N LEU A 119 10.99 -20.39 32.06
CA LEU A 119 10.38 -19.12 31.64
C LEU A 119 8.86 -19.26 31.52
N ARG A 120 8.16 -18.20 31.94
CA ARG A 120 6.71 -18.08 31.81
C ARG A 120 6.40 -16.88 30.93
N ALA A 121 5.43 -17.04 30.05
CA ALA A 121 4.97 -15.95 29.20
C ALA A 121 4.46 -14.78 30.04
N GLU A 122 5.03 -13.61 29.82
CA GLU A 122 4.69 -12.33 30.45
C GLU A 122 3.86 -11.46 29.51
N GLN A 123 4.06 -11.59 28.19
CA GLN A 123 3.32 -10.85 27.16
C GLN A 123 3.03 -11.76 25.96
N TYR A 124 1.83 -11.66 25.42
CA TYR A 124 1.46 -12.28 24.14
C TYR A 124 1.34 -11.22 23.03
N LEU A 125 1.87 -11.54 21.87
CA LEU A 125 1.87 -10.70 20.67
C LEU A 125 1.55 -11.58 19.45
N VAL A 126 0.53 -11.21 18.69
CA VAL A 126 0.26 -11.74 17.36
C VAL A 126 0.91 -10.81 16.36
N VAL A 127 1.85 -11.32 15.58
CA VAL A 127 2.42 -10.60 14.47
C VAL A 127 1.67 -11.01 13.21
N ASP A 128 1.06 -10.04 12.57
CA ASP A 128 0.29 -10.21 11.35
C ASP A 128 0.58 -9.06 10.39
N THR A 129 1.14 -9.40 9.24
CA THR A 129 1.45 -8.47 8.15
C THR A 129 0.53 -8.66 6.95
N THR A 130 -0.42 -9.59 7.06
CA THR A 130 -1.34 -9.94 5.98
C THR A 130 -2.46 -8.92 5.87
N LEU A 131 -2.79 -8.52 4.64
CA LEU A 131 -3.89 -7.60 4.38
C LEU A 131 -5.20 -8.41 4.27
N PRO A 132 -6.33 -7.90 4.79
CA PRO A 132 -7.62 -8.54 4.59
C PRO A 132 -7.97 -8.73 3.12
N SER A 133 -8.26 -9.96 2.71
CA SER A 133 -8.69 -10.27 1.34
C SER A 133 -10.18 -10.01 1.18
N ILE A 134 -10.56 -9.23 0.16
CA ILE A 134 -11.96 -8.86 -0.11
C ILE A 134 -12.36 -9.33 -1.51
N ALA A 135 -13.32 -10.24 -1.58
CA ALA A 135 -13.97 -10.63 -2.83
C ALA A 135 -15.33 -9.93 -2.95
N LEU A 136 -15.37 -8.70 -3.48
CA LEU A 136 -16.58 -7.89 -3.63
C LEU A 136 -17.11 -7.94 -5.06
N LYS A 137 -18.26 -8.57 -5.32
CA LYS A 137 -18.84 -8.77 -6.66
C LYS A 137 -20.18 -8.07 -6.84
N SER A 138 -20.49 -7.61 -8.05
CA SER A 138 -21.84 -7.11 -8.37
C SER A 138 -22.85 -8.25 -8.53
N ILE A 139 -24.06 -8.05 -8.02
CA ILE A 139 -25.23 -8.87 -8.29
C ILE A 139 -25.85 -8.40 -9.62
N PRO A 140 -26.22 -9.32 -10.54
CA PRO A 140 -26.82 -8.94 -11.82
C PRO A 140 -28.04 -8.01 -11.65
N PRO A 141 -28.11 -6.90 -12.41
CA PRO A 141 -29.22 -5.96 -12.31
C PRO A 141 -30.55 -6.61 -12.68
N ARG A 142 -31.59 -6.38 -11.87
CA ARG A 142 -32.95 -6.87 -12.11
C ARG A 142 -33.91 -5.70 -12.30
N ALA A 143 -34.56 -5.62 -13.45
CA ALA A 143 -35.60 -4.63 -13.70
C ALA A 143 -36.81 -4.84 -12.78
N LEU A 144 -37.38 -3.74 -12.29
CA LEU A 144 -38.58 -3.72 -11.45
C LEU A 144 -39.78 -3.16 -12.22
N ASN A 145 -40.99 -3.54 -11.81
CA ASN A 145 -42.24 -3.17 -12.50
C ASN A 145 -42.54 -1.66 -12.50
N ASN A 146 -41.86 -0.89 -11.65
CA ASN A 146 -41.99 0.56 -11.52
C ASN A 146 -40.97 1.34 -12.38
N GLY A 147 -40.19 0.66 -13.24
CA GLY A 147 -39.16 1.28 -14.07
C GLY A 147 -37.81 1.49 -13.38
N GLU A 148 -37.66 1.11 -12.11
CA GLU A 148 -36.37 1.10 -11.40
C GLU A 148 -35.57 -0.18 -11.69
N VAL A 149 -34.30 -0.17 -11.32
CA VAL A 149 -33.41 -1.34 -11.41
C VAL A 149 -32.91 -1.67 -10.01
N ALA A 150 -33.14 -2.92 -9.59
CA ALA A 150 -32.48 -3.47 -8.41
C ALA A 150 -31.05 -3.86 -8.78
N VAL A 151 -30.07 -3.29 -8.08
CA VAL A 151 -28.64 -3.60 -8.22
C VAL A 151 -28.08 -3.93 -6.86
N GLY A 152 -27.03 -4.71 -6.78
CA GLY A 152 -26.44 -5.03 -5.49
C GLY A 152 -25.02 -5.50 -5.57
N VAL A 153 -24.45 -5.76 -4.41
CA VAL A 153 -23.15 -6.40 -4.26
C VAL A 153 -23.28 -7.61 -3.37
N MET A 154 -22.42 -8.60 -3.59
CA MET A 154 -22.14 -9.67 -2.65
C MET A 154 -20.66 -9.63 -2.29
N TRP A 155 -20.30 -10.00 -1.07
CA TRP A 155 -18.91 -10.02 -0.64
C TRP A 155 -18.55 -11.24 0.19
N ASP A 156 -17.27 -11.60 0.15
CA ASP A 156 -16.61 -12.52 1.07
C ASP A 156 -15.28 -11.90 1.50
N VAL A 157 -15.18 -11.53 2.78
CA VAL A 157 -13.97 -11.00 3.41
C VAL A 157 -13.28 -12.10 4.19
N ARG A 158 -11.99 -12.31 3.92
CA ARG A 158 -11.18 -13.36 4.54
C ARG A 158 -9.90 -12.77 5.11
N ASP A 159 -9.71 -12.99 6.39
CA ASP A 159 -8.51 -12.65 7.15
C ASP A 159 -8.53 -13.45 8.46
N GLU A 160 -7.38 -13.94 8.92
CA GLU A 160 -7.29 -14.75 10.15
C GLU A 160 -7.51 -13.91 11.42
N HIS A 161 -7.13 -12.63 11.39
CA HIS A 161 -7.21 -11.70 12.50
C HIS A 161 -8.07 -10.48 12.18
N LEU A 162 -9.10 -10.67 11.35
CA LEU A 162 -10.04 -9.63 10.97
C LEU A 162 -10.64 -8.93 12.19
N ASP A 163 -10.69 -7.59 12.19
CA ASP A 163 -11.54 -6.83 13.11
C ASP A 163 -12.93 -6.70 12.46
N PRO A 164 -13.95 -7.49 12.86
CA PRO A 164 -15.23 -7.49 12.17
C PRO A 164 -15.97 -6.15 12.30
N ALA A 165 -15.66 -5.39 13.36
CA ALA A 165 -16.22 -4.07 13.58
C ALA A 165 -15.59 -2.99 12.67
N SER A 166 -14.52 -3.32 11.93
CA SER A 166 -13.88 -2.42 10.98
C SER A 166 -14.54 -2.39 9.61
N LEU A 167 -15.36 -3.40 9.27
CA LEU A 167 -15.97 -3.53 7.95
C LEU A 167 -16.84 -2.31 7.64
N ARG A 168 -16.58 -1.66 6.50
CA ARG A 168 -17.36 -0.50 6.03
C ARG A 168 -17.75 -0.70 4.58
N LEU A 169 -19.04 -0.56 4.30
CA LEU A 169 -19.58 -0.52 2.95
C LEU A 169 -20.01 0.92 2.69
N GLU A 170 -19.28 1.57 1.80
CA GLU A 170 -19.52 2.93 1.39
C GLU A 170 -19.96 2.94 -0.06
N GLY A 171 -20.74 3.94 -0.45
CA GLY A 171 -21.05 4.14 -1.84
C GLY A 171 -21.17 5.61 -2.20
N ARG A 172 -21.09 5.81 -3.51
CA ARG A 172 -21.03 7.12 -4.14
C ARG A 172 -21.87 7.07 -5.40
N TYR A 173 -22.90 7.92 -5.47
CA TYR A 173 -23.79 8.00 -6.62
C TYR A 173 -23.14 8.82 -7.73
N SER A 174 -23.49 8.55 -8.98
CA SER A 174 -23.05 9.34 -10.13
C SER A 174 -23.34 10.82 -9.93
N GLY A 175 -22.29 11.65 -9.93
CA GLY A 175 -22.38 13.09 -9.70
C GLY A 175 -22.00 13.54 -8.28
N THR A 176 -21.78 12.62 -7.33
CA THR A 176 -21.20 12.93 -6.02
C THR A 176 -19.72 12.55 -5.97
N THR A 177 -18.92 13.33 -5.26
CA THR A 177 -17.48 13.05 -5.06
C THR A 177 -17.19 12.39 -3.71
N GLN A 178 -18.11 12.53 -2.75
CA GLN A 178 -17.98 12.02 -1.39
C GLN A 178 -18.52 10.59 -1.25
N TRP A 179 -17.76 9.74 -0.56
CA TRP A 179 -18.20 8.43 -0.10
C TRP A 179 -19.14 8.58 1.09
N MET A 180 -20.27 7.88 1.05
CA MET A 180 -21.24 7.87 2.14
C MET A 180 -21.47 6.44 2.62
N PRO A 181 -21.73 6.21 3.92
CA PRO A 181 -22.16 4.91 4.40
C PRO A 181 -23.45 4.50 3.69
N VAL A 182 -23.41 3.38 2.97
CA VAL A 182 -24.60 2.82 2.30
C VAL A 182 -25.24 1.70 3.11
N GLN A 183 -24.57 1.30 4.18
CA GLN A 183 -25.08 0.44 5.23
C GLN A 183 -24.72 1.04 6.59
N THR A 184 -25.70 1.14 7.48
CA THR A 184 -25.52 1.65 8.85
C THR A 184 -25.44 0.54 9.90
N ARG A 185 -25.78 -0.69 9.50
CA ARG A 185 -25.69 -1.89 10.35
C ARG A 185 -24.29 -2.49 10.26
N PRO A 186 -23.79 -3.12 11.35
CA PRO A 186 -22.54 -3.88 11.30
C PRO A 186 -22.59 -4.94 10.19
N LEU A 187 -21.56 -4.94 9.34
CA LEU A 187 -21.44 -5.90 8.24
C LEU A 187 -20.95 -7.25 8.78
N GLN A 188 -21.46 -8.32 8.20
CA GLN A 188 -20.90 -9.66 8.36
C GLN A 188 -19.76 -9.86 7.35
N THR A 189 -18.86 -10.81 7.61
CA THR A 189 -17.74 -11.14 6.70
C THR A 189 -18.20 -11.65 5.34
N ARG A 190 -19.39 -12.24 5.29
CA ARG A 190 -20.10 -12.58 4.06
C ARG A 190 -21.46 -11.94 4.08
N GLY A 191 -21.87 -11.39 2.95
CA GLY A 191 -23.18 -10.78 2.84
C GLY A 191 -23.47 -10.32 1.43
N GLU A 192 -24.67 -9.81 1.29
CA GLU A 192 -25.13 -9.11 0.11
C GLU A 192 -25.95 -7.90 0.52
N GLU A 193 -25.95 -6.89 -0.34
CA GLU A 193 -26.77 -5.70 -0.17
C GLU A 193 -27.31 -5.27 -1.53
N VAL A 194 -28.57 -4.87 -1.57
CA VAL A 194 -29.28 -4.53 -2.80
C VAL A 194 -29.95 -3.17 -2.64
N TRP A 195 -29.68 -2.29 -3.60
CA TRP A 195 -30.29 -0.97 -3.71
C TRP A 195 -31.18 -0.86 -4.94
N ARG A 196 -32.03 0.15 -4.94
CA ARG A 196 -32.84 0.53 -6.11
C ARG A 196 -32.25 1.79 -6.71
N LEU A 197 -31.91 1.72 -7.98
CA LEU A 197 -31.44 2.86 -8.76
C LEU A 197 -32.45 3.18 -9.86
N ARG A 198 -32.52 4.45 -10.25
CA ARG A 198 -33.17 4.83 -11.50
C ARG A 198 -32.34 4.30 -12.68
N PRO A 199 -32.95 4.04 -13.85
CA PRO A 199 -32.26 3.48 -15.01
C PRO A 199 -30.95 4.16 -15.44
N GLU A 200 -30.85 5.48 -15.23
CA GLU A 200 -29.71 6.31 -15.62
C GLU A 200 -28.69 6.53 -14.49
N GLU A 201 -29.01 6.10 -13.26
CA GLU A 201 -28.16 6.26 -12.09
C GLU A 201 -27.09 5.17 -12.04
N LYS A 202 -25.87 5.57 -11.65
CA LYS A 202 -24.80 4.64 -11.30
C LYS A 202 -24.41 4.84 -9.85
N MET A 203 -23.90 3.78 -9.25
CA MET A 203 -23.44 3.79 -7.87
C MET A 203 -22.13 3.02 -7.80
N GLU A 204 -21.07 3.67 -7.34
CA GLU A 204 -19.86 2.97 -6.93
C GLU A 204 -20.03 2.52 -5.48
N VAL A 205 -19.60 1.29 -5.21
CA VAL A 205 -19.65 0.69 -3.89
C VAL A 205 -18.26 0.19 -3.55
N ARG A 206 -17.77 0.61 -2.39
CA ARG A 206 -16.47 0.23 -1.85
C ARG A 206 -16.64 -0.48 -0.53
N LEU A 207 -15.95 -1.60 -0.38
CA LEU A 207 -15.83 -2.34 0.87
C LEU A 207 -14.41 -2.18 1.41
N ILE A 208 -14.31 -1.70 2.65
CA ILE A 208 -13.06 -1.56 3.39
C ILE A 208 -13.08 -2.55 4.56
N ALA A 209 -11.97 -3.25 4.75
CA ALA A 209 -11.75 -4.15 5.87
C ALA A 209 -10.40 -3.86 6.53
N ARG A 210 -10.34 -4.00 7.85
CA ARG A 210 -9.11 -3.87 8.62
C ARG A 210 -9.01 -5.04 9.59
N ASP A 211 -7.80 -5.52 9.81
CA ASP A 211 -7.54 -6.51 10.85
C ASP A 211 -7.26 -5.85 12.22
N TYR A 212 -6.94 -6.65 13.22
CA TYR A 212 -6.51 -6.15 14.51
C TYR A 212 -5.09 -5.53 14.50
N ALA A 213 -4.21 -5.94 13.57
CA ALA A 213 -2.85 -5.41 13.39
C ALA A 213 -2.80 -4.07 12.62
N LYS A 214 -3.96 -3.58 12.16
CA LYS A 214 -4.17 -2.36 11.37
C LYS A 214 -3.69 -2.45 9.92
N ASN A 215 -3.64 -3.63 9.33
CA ASN A 215 -3.56 -3.82 7.88
C ASN A 215 -4.95 -3.56 7.28
N VAL A 216 -5.00 -2.89 6.12
CA VAL A 216 -6.26 -2.42 5.49
C VAL A 216 -6.40 -2.99 4.09
N GLY A 217 -7.47 -3.73 3.84
CA GLY A 217 -7.91 -4.16 2.52
C GLY A 217 -9.05 -3.27 1.99
N GLU A 218 -9.09 -3.09 0.67
CA GLU A 218 -10.12 -2.29 -0.02
C GLU A 218 -10.50 -2.96 -1.35
N ALA A 219 -11.79 -2.98 -1.68
CA ALA A 219 -12.30 -3.39 -2.99
C ALA A 219 -13.47 -2.50 -3.42
N THR A 220 -13.55 -2.21 -4.72
CA THR A 220 -14.58 -1.32 -5.28
C THR A 220 -15.25 -1.96 -6.51
N VAL A 221 -16.56 -1.76 -6.64
CA VAL A 221 -17.37 -2.20 -7.77
C VAL A 221 -18.36 -1.10 -8.19
N THR A 222 -18.61 -0.96 -9.49
CA THR A 222 -19.60 -0.01 -10.01
C THR A 222 -20.88 -0.73 -10.41
N LEU A 223 -22.03 -0.22 -9.94
CA LEU A 223 -23.38 -0.73 -10.18
C LEU A 223 -24.17 0.19 -11.12
N GLY A 224 -25.01 -0.39 -11.98
CA GLY A 224 -25.92 0.31 -12.88
C GLY A 224 -26.51 -0.62 -13.94
N ARG A 225 -27.40 -0.10 -14.80
CA ARG A 225 -28.17 -0.90 -15.78
C ARG A 225 -27.33 -1.65 -16.85
N ASN A 226 -26.00 -1.50 -16.88
CA ASN A 226 -25.08 -2.16 -17.85
C ASN A 226 -23.62 -2.37 -17.35
N ILE A 227 -23.34 -2.39 -16.03
CA ILE A 227 -21.94 -2.41 -15.53
C ILE A 227 -21.81 -3.34 -14.31
N GLY A 228 -20.80 -4.21 -14.34
CA GLY A 228 -20.40 -5.14 -13.28
C GLY A 228 -18.89 -5.43 -13.33
N VAL A 229 -18.08 -4.39 -13.58
CA VAL A 229 -16.63 -4.50 -13.72
C VAL A 229 -15.97 -4.37 -12.34
N MET A 230 -15.19 -5.39 -11.98
CA MET A 230 -14.34 -5.42 -10.80
C MET A 230 -13.08 -4.60 -11.10
N THR A 231 -12.70 -3.68 -10.22
CA THR A 231 -11.37 -3.07 -10.21
C THR A 231 -10.73 -3.34 -8.85
N GLY A 232 -9.97 -4.45 -8.78
CA GLY A 232 -9.15 -4.82 -7.62
C GLY A 232 -9.42 -6.23 -7.09
N GLY A 233 -8.37 -7.08 -7.08
CA GLY A 233 -8.27 -8.28 -6.23
C GLY A 233 -8.00 -9.61 -6.95
N ALA A 234 -6.77 -10.11 -6.89
CA ALA A 234 -6.44 -11.54 -6.98
C ALA A 234 -5.03 -11.81 -6.40
N ASN A 235 -4.94 -12.27 -5.14
CA ASN A 235 -3.82 -13.07 -4.68
C ASN A 235 -4.36 -14.48 -4.45
N ASP A 236 -4.04 -15.36 -5.39
CA ASP A 236 -4.48 -16.74 -5.42
C ASP A 236 -3.67 -17.60 -4.43
N VAL A 237 -4.33 -18.59 -3.84
CA VAL A 237 -3.81 -19.48 -2.81
C VAL A 237 -3.33 -20.78 -3.48
N GLY A 238 -2.08 -21.21 -3.21
CA GLY A 238 -1.58 -22.49 -3.70
C GLY A 238 -0.20 -22.93 -3.16
N ASP A 239 -0.24 -23.72 -2.10
CA ASP A 239 0.56 -24.94 -1.80
C ASP A 239 2.04 -24.87 -1.32
N TYR A 240 2.36 -25.81 -0.42
CA TYR A 240 3.52 -25.90 0.47
C TYR A 240 4.82 -26.36 -0.21
N GLY A 241 5.94 -25.70 0.09
CA GLY A 241 7.29 -26.18 -0.26
C GLY A 241 8.43 -25.34 0.32
N MET A 242 9.02 -25.82 1.41
CA MET A 242 10.32 -25.51 2.04
C MET A 242 11.15 -24.29 1.55
N GLY A 243 11.40 -23.36 2.49
CA GLY A 243 12.74 -22.80 2.73
C GLY A 243 13.28 -21.74 1.75
N ARG A 244 12.92 -20.47 1.98
CA ARG A 244 13.77 -19.29 1.72
C ARG A 244 13.14 -18.06 2.38
N THR A 245 13.75 -17.58 3.46
CA THR A 245 13.40 -16.32 4.10
C THR A 245 14.03 -15.16 3.33
N THR A 246 13.34 -14.69 2.30
CA THR A 246 13.52 -13.35 1.76
C THR A 246 12.25 -12.54 2.05
N PRO A 247 12.36 -11.24 2.34
CA PRO A 247 11.18 -10.38 2.49
C PRO A 247 10.48 -10.30 1.13
N ARG A 248 9.36 -11.02 1.00
CA ARG A 248 8.56 -11.07 -0.22
C ARG A 248 7.78 -9.77 -0.38
N SER A 249 8.37 -8.81 -1.10
CA SER A 249 7.59 -7.79 -1.78
C SER A 249 7.12 -8.37 -3.12
N THR A 250 5.90 -8.89 -3.17
CA THR A 250 5.32 -9.53 -4.38
C THR A 250 4.60 -8.53 -5.29
N GLY A 251 5.04 -7.27 -5.32
CA GLY A 251 4.55 -6.28 -6.27
C GLY A 251 5.66 -5.89 -7.25
N VAL A 252 5.37 -5.95 -8.56
CA VAL A 252 6.24 -5.33 -9.57
C VAL A 252 6.07 -3.81 -9.45
N ARG A 253 7.16 -3.09 -9.24
CA ARG A 253 7.16 -1.62 -9.21
C ARG A 253 7.42 -1.07 -10.61
N LEU A 254 6.51 -0.24 -11.13
CA LEU A 254 6.71 0.42 -12.42
C LEU A 254 7.50 1.72 -12.26
N VAL A 255 8.41 1.99 -13.20
CA VAL A 255 9.19 3.24 -13.26
C VAL A 255 9.30 3.73 -14.70
N ASN A 256 9.18 5.06 -14.88
CA ASN A 256 9.31 5.73 -16.18
C ASN A 256 10.73 6.16 -16.56
N ASN A 257 11.74 5.66 -15.86
CA ASN A 257 13.13 6.00 -16.11
C ASN A 257 14.02 4.77 -16.05
N ARG A 258 15.00 4.72 -16.95
CA ARG A 258 16.05 3.70 -16.98
C ARG A 258 17.09 3.89 -15.88
N ASP A 259 17.23 5.10 -15.35
CA ASP A 259 18.03 5.35 -14.15
C ASP A 259 17.18 5.05 -12.91
N ILE A 260 17.45 3.91 -12.28
CA ILE A 260 16.71 3.36 -11.14
C ILE A 260 17.52 3.58 -9.87
N SER A 261 16.89 4.13 -8.84
CA SER A 261 17.47 4.26 -7.50
C SER A 261 16.85 3.24 -6.55
N LEU A 262 17.66 2.26 -6.14
CA LEU A 262 17.30 1.22 -5.18
C LEU A 262 17.68 1.69 -3.78
N GLU A 263 16.69 2.20 -3.04
CA GLU A 263 16.86 2.54 -1.63
C GLU A 263 16.61 1.29 -0.76
N PHE A 264 17.51 1.04 0.19
CA PHE A 264 17.42 -0.09 1.09
C PHE A 264 17.88 0.26 2.49
N ARG A 265 17.39 -0.51 3.47
CA ARG A 265 17.83 -0.41 4.86
C ARG A 265 19.03 -1.31 5.08
N ILE A 266 20.02 -0.81 5.81
CA ILE A 266 21.18 -1.59 6.19
C ILE A 266 20.84 -2.32 7.48
N GLY A 267 20.83 -3.66 7.42
CA GLY A 267 20.56 -4.52 8.58
C GLY A 267 21.73 -4.57 9.57
N GLN A 268 21.82 -5.67 10.33
CA GLN A 268 22.85 -5.86 11.36
C GLN A 268 24.27 -5.79 10.76
N LYS A 269 25.07 -4.84 11.24
CA LYS A 269 26.49 -4.72 10.89
C LYS A 269 27.32 -5.50 11.92
N GLY A 270 28.14 -6.43 11.46
CA GLY A 270 29.14 -7.07 12.32
C GLY A 270 30.19 -6.06 12.80
N PRO A 271 31.04 -6.40 13.79
CA PRO A 271 32.08 -5.50 14.33
C PRO A 271 33.02 -4.94 13.26
N SER A 272 33.19 -5.68 12.16
CA SER A 272 34.03 -5.31 11.02
C SER A 272 33.36 -4.36 10.03
N GLY A 273 32.07 -4.03 10.20
CA GLY A 273 31.28 -3.22 9.26
C GLY A 273 31.17 -3.82 7.86
N ILE A 274 30.73 -3.00 6.90
CA ILE A 274 30.59 -3.39 5.49
C ILE A 274 31.88 -3.02 4.76
N GLY A 275 32.47 -3.98 4.05
CA GLY A 275 33.68 -3.81 3.24
C GLY A 275 33.40 -3.84 1.73
N GLY A 276 32.23 -4.29 1.31
CA GLY A 276 31.83 -4.35 -0.10
C GLY A 276 30.33 -4.50 -0.26
N MET A 277 29.81 -4.12 -1.42
CA MET A 277 28.43 -4.30 -1.82
C MET A 277 28.41 -4.95 -3.20
N ASP A 278 27.52 -5.91 -3.41
CA ASP A 278 27.28 -6.57 -4.68
C ASP A 278 25.81 -6.32 -5.07
N LEU A 279 25.58 -5.82 -6.29
CA LEU A 279 24.24 -5.75 -6.88
C LEU A 279 24.13 -6.86 -7.93
N TRP A 280 23.11 -7.69 -7.80
CA TRP A 280 22.77 -8.74 -8.76
C TRP A 280 21.46 -8.38 -9.46
N VAL A 281 21.44 -8.58 -10.77
CA VAL A 281 20.28 -8.33 -11.62
C VAL A 281 19.89 -9.57 -12.42
N THR A 282 18.59 -9.80 -12.58
CA THR A 282 18.04 -10.83 -13.46
C THR A 282 16.83 -10.28 -14.23
N ARG A 283 16.46 -10.92 -15.35
CA ARG A 283 15.22 -10.62 -16.08
C ARG A 283 14.16 -11.72 -15.95
N ASN A 284 14.57 -12.91 -15.48
CA ASN A 284 13.77 -14.13 -15.57
C ASN A 284 13.98 -15.08 -14.39
N ARG A 285 14.75 -14.68 -13.37
CA ARG A 285 15.23 -15.51 -12.23
C ARG A 285 16.19 -16.62 -12.59
N GLN A 286 16.41 -16.90 -13.87
CA GLN A 286 17.27 -17.98 -14.32
C GLN A 286 18.70 -17.50 -14.52
N ASP A 287 18.84 -16.31 -15.09
CA ASP A 287 20.11 -15.73 -15.49
C ASP A 287 20.40 -14.54 -14.59
N TRP A 288 21.28 -14.75 -13.61
CA TRP A 288 21.74 -13.73 -12.68
C TRP A 288 23.07 -13.15 -13.15
N LYS A 289 23.16 -11.82 -13.17
CA LYS A 289 24.37 -11.09 -13.52
C LYS A 289 24.76 -10.16 -12.37
N LYS A 290 26.01 -10.23 -11.96
CA LYS A 290 26.60 -9.26 -11.04
C LYS A 290 26.88 -7.96 -11.79
N VAL A 291 26.46 -6.84 -11.21
CA VAL A 291 26.66 -5.50 -11.78
C VAL A 291 28.06 -5.01 -11.44
N GLU A 292 28.77 -4.51 -12.45
CA GLU A 292 30.11 -3.93 -12.33
C GLU A 292 30.13 -2.49 -12.90
N PRO A 293 30.89 -1.56 -12.31
CA PRO A 293 31.68 -1.74 -11.09
C PRO A 293 30.79 -1.95 -9.86
N ALA A 294 31.33 -2.65 -8.85
CA ALA A 294 30.64 -2.88 -7.58
C ALA A 294 30.08 -1.57 -6.98
N PRO A 295 28.85 -1.58 -6.43
CA PRO A 295 28.26 -0.41 -5.80
C PRO A 295 29.10 0.18 -4.66
N PRO A 296 29.00 1.49 -4.39
CA PRO A 296 29.76 2.13 -3.33
C PRO A 296 29.36 1.57 -1.95
N VAL A 297 30.35 1.47 -1.08
CA VAL A 297 30.13 1.04 0.30
C VAL A 297 29.57 2.22 1.11
N PRO A 298 28.42 2.06 1.78
CA PRO A 298 27.86 3.10 2.62
C PRO A 298 28.69 3.32 3.88
N ALA A 299 28.54 4.49 4.52
CA ALA A 299 29.22 4.79 5.78
C ALA A 299 28.84 3.78 6.88
N ASP A 300 29.78 3.49 7.80
CA ASP A 300 29.55 2.55 8.91
C ASP A 300 28.41 3.01 9.84
N THR A 301 28.08 4.30 9.87
CA THR A 301 26.95 4.87 10.63
C THR A 301 25.63 4.91 9.87
N ALA A 302 25.61 4.63 8.56
CA ALA A 302 24.40 4.77 7.75
C ALA A 302 23.34 3.70 8.09
N GLU A 303 22.09 4.08 8.29
CA GLU A 303 20.97 3.14 8.50
C GLU A 303 20.27 2.76 7.19
N THR A 304 20.42 3.60 6.16
CA THR A 304 19.90 3.40 4.81
C THR A 304 20.98 3.72 3.79
N ALA A 305 20.82 3.19 2.58
CA ALA A 305 21.68 3.51 1.45
C ALA A 305 20.91 3.37 0.13
N THR A 306 21.50 3.94 -0.92
CA THR A 306 20.93 3.92 -2.26
C THR A 306 21.95 3.41 -3.26
N ILE A 307 21.54 2.47 -4.11
CA ILE A 307 22.31 2.03 -5.27
C ILE A 307 21.60 2.51 -6.53
N ASN A 308 22.32 3.20 -7.40
CA ASN A 308 21.81 3.57 -8.70
C ASN A 308 22.16 2.48 -9.72
N TYR A 309 21.17 2.07 -10.49
CA TYR A 309 21.32 1.12 -11.58
C TYR A 309 20.74 1.73 -12.84
N LYS A 310 21.51 1.67 -13.94
CA LYS A 310 21.05 2.11 -15.25
C LYS A 310 20.64 0.90 -16.07
N ALA A 311 19.35 0.75 -16.30
CA ALA A 311 18.81 -0.29 -17.16
C ALA A 311 19.25 -0.08 -18.62
N ASP A 312 19.65 -1.17 -19.27
CA ASP A 312 20.06 -1.20 -20.67
C ASP A 312 18.87 -1.05 -21.63
N SER A 313 17.70 -1.56 -21.24
CA SER A 313 16.45 -1.43 -21.99
C SER A 313 15.23 -1.34 -21.05
N GLU A 314 14.06 -1.17 -21.65
CA GLU A 314 12.78 -1.41 -20.98
C GLU A 314 12.60 -2.90 -20.62
N GLY A 315 11.62 -3.16 -19.76
CA GLY A 315 11.19 -4.50 -19.36
C GLY A 315 11.37 -4.77 -17.87
N LEU A 316 11.20 -6.05 -17.51
CA LEU A 316 11.21 -6.52 -16.13
C LEU A 316 12.66 -6.80 -15.66
N PHE A 317 13.00 -6.27 -14.50
CA PHE A 317 14.27 -6.46 -13.81
C PHE A 317 14.03 -6.89 -12.35
N GLY A 318 14.70 -7.96 -11.94
CA GLY A 318 14.76 -8.42 -10.56
C GLY A 318 16.09 -8.03 -9.95
N PHE A 319 16.08 -7.42 -8.76
CA PHE A 319 17.29 -6.98 -8.07
C PHE A 319 17.48 -7.71 -6.75
N THR A 320 18.74 -8.07 -6.46
CA THR A 320 19.19 -8.61 -5.18
C THR A 320 20.46 -7.89 -4.77
N ILE A 321 20.49 -7.38 -3.54
CA ILE A 321 21.63 -6.65 -2.98
C ILE A 321 22.29 -7.52 -1.92
N ILE A 322 23.61 -7.72 -2.02
CA ILE A 322 24.39 -8.50 -1.06
C ILE A 322 25.47 -7.60 -0.45
N ALA A 323 25.48 -7.50 0.87
CA ALA A 323 26.55 -6.83 1.60
C ALA A 323 27.65 -7.84 1.98
N ARG A 324 28.90 -7.40 1.88
CA ARG A 324 30.11 -8.15 2.24
C ARG A 324 30.85 -7.43 3.35
N SER A 325 31.18 -8.14 4.43
CA SER A 325 31.93 -7.55 5.54
C SER A 325 33.41 -7.37 5.18
N ARG A 326 34.14 -6.55 5.95
CA ARG A 326 35.61 -6.42 5.80
C ARG A 326 36.37 -7.71 6.11
N ALA A 327 35.74 -8.66 6.80
CA ALA A 327 36.25 -10.02 7.00
C ALA A 327 35.89 -10.98 5.86
N ASN A 328 35.38 -10.45 4.74
CA ASN A 328 34.99 -11.18 3.53
C ASN A 328 33.81 -12.18 3.71
N LEU A 329 32.96 -11.95 4.72
CA LEU A 329 31.73 -12.73 4.92
C LEU A 329 30.55 -12.05 4.21
N ALA A 330 29.72 -12.81 3.50
CA ALA A 330 28.53 -12.32 2.80
C ALA A 330 27.43 -13.39 2.80
N GLN A 331 26.20 -12.98 2.49
CA GLN A 331 25.15 -13.94 2.10
C GLN A 331 25.55 -14.63 0.78
N PRO A 332 25.04 -15.84 0.49
CA PRO A 332 25.28 -16.51 -0.77
C PRO A 332 24.81 -15.67 -1.97
N ASP A 333 25.58 -15.71 -3.06
CA ASP A 333 25.16 -15.13 -4.33
C ASP A 333 23.88 -15.82 -4.85
N PRO A 334 23.00 -15.09 -5.56
CA PRO A 334 21.75 -15.65 -6.03
C PRO A 334 22.00 -16.74 -7.06
N MET A 335 21.26 -17.84 -6.91
CA MET A 335 21.30 -18.98 -7.83
C MET A 335 20.13 -18.95 -8.82
N ARG A 336 20.25 -19.77 -9.86
CA ARG A 336 19.17 -20.00 -10.82
C ARG A 336 17.89 -20.42 -10.09
N GLY A 337 16.80 -19.71 -10.35
CA GLY A 337 15.48 -19.94 -9.76
C GLY A 337 15.21 -19.14 -8.49
N ASP A 338 16.21 -18.42 -7.96
CA ASP A 338 16.05 -17.58 -6.79
C ASP A 338 15.11 -16.40 -7.07
N GLU A 339 14.30 -16.04 -6.08
CA GLU A 339 13.42 -14.87 -6.17
C GLU A 339 14.22 -13.60 -5.85
N PRO A 340 14.12 -12.53 -6.67
CA PRO A 340 14.73 -11.26 -6.34
C PRO A 340 14.12 -10.62 -5.09
N MET A 341 14.85 -9.70 -4.47
CA MET A 341 14.33 -8.90 -3.35
C MET A 341 13.19 -7.98 -3.80
N ILE A 342 13.28 -7.47 -5.03
CA ILE A 342 12.26 -6.62 -5.66
C ILE A 342 12.22 -6.83 -7.17
N TRP A 343 11.01 -6.77 -7.73
CA TRP A 343 10.77 -6.67 -9.17
C TRP A 343 10.48 -5.22 -9.56
N VAL A 344 11.15 -4.75 -10.61
CA VAL A 344 10.94 -3.43 -11.20
C VAL A 344 10.69 -3.60 -12.69
N GLU A 345 9.58 -3.06 -13.19
CA GLU A 345 9.33 -2.94 -14.63
C GLU A 345 9.67 -1.52 -15.08
N VAL A 346 10.68 -1.42 -15.94
CA VAL A 346 11.07 -0.18 -16.58
C VAL A 346 10.22 -0.01 -17.82
N ASP A 347 9.43 1.05 -17.85
CA ASP A 347 8.59 1.41 -18.97
C ASP A 347 8.78 2.90 -19.27
N THR A 348 9.54 3.22 -20.32
CA THR A 348 9.78 4.61 -20.76
C THR A 348 8.91 4.98 -21.96
N THR A 349 8.02 4.08 -22.38
CA THR A 349 7.18 4.27 -23.54
C THR A 349 6.02 5.15 -23.14
N LYS A 350 5.82 6.24 -23.87
CA LYS A 350 4.71 7.14 -23.61
C LYS A 350 3.43 6.58 -24.23
N PRO A 351 2.27 6.78 -23.58
CA PRO A 351 0.98 6.38 -24.15
C PRO A 351 0.74 6.94 -25.55
N GLU A 352 0.18 6.14 -26.44
CA GLU A 352 -0.43 6.65 -27.67
C GLU A 352 -1.64 7.52 -27.30
N ALA A 353 -1.76 8.68 -27.93
CA ALA A 353 -2.89 9.59 -27.72
C ALA A 353 -3.31 10.21 -29.06
N GLU A 354 -4.61 10.25 -29.35
CA GLU A 354 -5.16 10.86 -30.55
C GLU A 354 -6.59 11.37 -30.32
N PHE A 355 -6.93 12.53 -30.88
CA PHE A 355 -8.33 12.96 -31.01
C PHE A 355 -8.91 12.33 -32.28
N VAL A 356 -9.91 11.46 -32.12
CA VAL A 356 -10.56 10.76 -33.24
C VAL A 356 -11.66 11.63 -33.86
N ASP A 357 -12.50 12.23 -33.01
CA ASP A 357 -13.61 13.09 -33.45
C ASP A 357 -13.97 14.08 -32.34
N VAL A 358 -14.18 15.35 -32.70
CA VAL A 358 -14.65 16.38 -31.77
C VAL A 358 -15.78 17.15 -32.45
N LYS A 359 -16.97 17.09 -31.85
CA LYS A 359 -18.16 17.73 -32.41
C LYS A 359 -19.14 18.13 -31.33
N PHE A 360 -20.06 19.03 -31.65
CA PHE A 360 -21.22 19.27 -30.82
C PHE A 360 -22.08 18.02 -30.71
N THR A 361 -22.58 17.73 -29.51
CA THR A 361 -23.40 16.53 -29.25
C THR A 361 -24.69 16.56 -30.05
N GLN A 362 -25.28 17.75 -30.22
CA GLN A 362 -26.40 17.99 -31.11
C GLN A 362 -25.96 18.92 -32.25
N PRO A 363 -26.40 18.69 -33.50
CA PRO A 363 -26.11 19.58 -34.61
C PRO A 363 -26.61 21.00 -34.32
N ASN A 364 -25.76 21.99 -34.58
CA ASN A 364 -26.06 23.42 -34.38
C ASN A 364 -26.41 23.84 -32.93
N ASP A 365 -26.03 23.05 -31.91
CA ASP A 365 -26.23 23.40 -30.50
C ASP A 365 -24.88 23.42 -29.76
N PRO A 366 -24.36 24.60 -29.37
CA PRO A 366 -23.03 24.71 -28.82
C PRO A 366 -23.00 24.43 -27.32
N ARG A 367 -24.09 23.95 -26.70
CA ARG A 367 -24.15 23.73 -25.24
C ARG A 367 -23.38 22.51 -24.76
N SER A 368 -23.11 21.55 -25.63
CA SER A 368 -22.36 20.35 -25.27
C SER A 368 -21.54 19.80 -26.42
N ILE A 369 -20.39 19.22 -26.09
CA ILE A 369 -19.47 18.60 -27.03
C ILE A 369 -19.30 17.13 -26.72
N THR A 370 -19.06 16.35 -27.77
CA THR A 370 -18.67 14.96 -27.71
C THR A 370 -17.26 14.85 -28.26
N ILE A 371 -16.37 14.29 -27.44
CA ILE A 371 -14.96 14.08 -27.75
C ILE A 371 -14.75 12.57 -27.80
N THR A 372 -14.41 12.08 -28.98
CA THR A 372 -13.95 10.71 -29.21
C THR A 372 -12.44 10.74 -29.32
N TYR A 373 -11.76 9.91 -28.56
CA TYR A 373 -10.31 9.89 -28.48
C TYR A 373 -9.80 8.46 -28.44
N LYS A 374 -8.54 8.29 -28.81
CA LYS A 374 -7.78 7.07 -28.66
C LYS A 374 -6.69 7.31 -27.62
N ALA A 375 -6.61 6.43 -26.63
CA ALA A 375 -5.51 6.35 -25.69
C ALA A 375 -5.15 4.88 -25.48
N LYS A 376 -3.89 4.52 -25.75
CA LYS A 376 -3.43 3.14 -25.68
C LYS A 376 -2.01 3.08 -25.14
N ASP A 377 -1.82 2.24 -24.15
CA ASP A 377 -0.52 1.90 -23.61
C ASP A 377 -0.58 0.48 -23.02
N LYS A 378 0.56 -0.20 -22.90
CA LYS A 378 0.64 -1.51 -22.23
C LYS A 378 0.29 -1.38 -20.75
N ASN A 379 0.74 -0.31 -20.11
CA ASN A 379 0.61 -0.01 -18.68
C ASN A 379 -0.35 1.16 -18.42
N LEU A 380 -1.30 1.39 -19.34
CA LEU A 380 -2.26 2.49 -19.26
C LEU A 380 -3.02 2.46 -17.94
N ASP A 381 -3.13 3.62 -17.29
CA ASP A 381 -3.98 3.75 -16.11
C ASP A 381 -5.48 3.63 -16.51
N PRO A 382 -6.33 2.93 -15.73
CA PRO A 382 -7.76 2.86 -16.01
C PRO A 382 -8.44 4.23 -16.13
N GLU A 383 -7.88 5.25 -15.48
CA GLU A 383 -8.34 6.64 -15.46
C GLU A 383 -7.31 7.59 -16.11
N ALA A 384 -6.58 7.10 -17.11
CA ALA A 384 -5.42 7.76 -17.72
C ALA A 384 -5.68 9.10 -18.42
N VAL A 385 -6.90 9.37 -18.88
CA VAL A 385 -7.16 10.47 -19.82
C VAL A 385 -7.73 11.71 -19.13
N ILE A 386 -7.09 12.85 -19.39
CA ILE A 386 -7.47 14.18 -18.90
C ILE A 386 -7.66 15.10 -20.11
N LEU A 387 -8.87 15.65 -20.26
CA LEU A 387 -9.20 16.67 -21.23
C LEU A 387 -9.13 18.05 -20.59
N GLY A 388 -8.49 18.99 -21.27
CA GLY A 388 -8.37 20.38 -20.85
C GLY A 388 -8.81 21.34 -21.94
N TYR A 389 -9.12 22.57 -21.55
CA TYR A 389 -9.47 23.66 -22.46
C TYR A 389 -8.74 24.95 -22.12
N SER A 390 -8.57 25.82 -23.11
CA SER A 390 -8.08 27.19 -22.93
C SER A 390 -8.72 28.15 -23.94
N GLU A 391 -8.84 29.44 -23.63
CA GLU A 391 -9.37 30.44 -24.57
C GLU A 391 -8.35 30.82 -25.66
N THR A 392 -7.07 30.50 -25.48
CA THR A 392 -5.99 30.72 -26.47
C THR A 392 -5.14 29.46 -26.60
N ALA A 393 -4.35 29.34 -27.67
CA ALA A 393 -3.55 28.14 -27.94
C ALA A 393 -2.50 27.86 -26.85
N ASP A 394 -1.86 28.92 -26.33
CA ASP A 394 -0.81 28.85 -25.31
C ASP A 394 -1.28 29.42 -23.96
N GLY A 395 -2.60 29.46 -23.74
CA GLY A 395 -3.20 30.08 -22.56
C GLY A 395 -3.15 29.22 -21.30
N GLU A 396 -3.78 29.72 -20.24
CA GLU A 396 -4.01 28.91 -19.04
C GLU A 396 -4.95 27.75 -19.35
N TRP A 397 -4.46 26.53 -19.15
CA TRP A 397 -5.22 25.31 -19.37
C TRP A 397 -6.03 24.93 -18.14
N LYS A 398 -7.35 24.86 -18.31
CA LYS A 398 -8.29 24.41 -17.29
C LYS A 398 -8.73 22.99 -17.58
N VAL A 399 -9.01 22.22 -16.52
CA VAL A 399 -9.52 20.84 -16.68
C VAL A 399 -10.96 20.91 -17.17
N LEU A 400 -11.23 20.23 -18.28
CA LEU A 400 -12.56 20.04 -18.84
C LEU A 400 -13.18 18.74 -18.31
N ALA A 401 -12.41 17.66 -18.30
CA ALA A 401 -12.79 16.36 -17.78
C ALA A 401 -11.53 15.57 -17.40
N GLN A 402 -11.60 14.69 -16.41
CA GLN A 402 -10.48 13.87 -15.96
C GLN A 402 -10.96 12.50 -15.49
N GLY A 403 -10.04 11.56 -15.34
CA GLY A 403 -10.34 10.19 -14.96
C GLY A 403 -11.12 9.44 -16.04
N LEU A 404 -10.86 9.78 -17.31
CA LEU A 404 -11.56 9.15 -18.41
C LEU A 404 -10.84 7.88 -18.84
N SER A 405 -11.62 6.86 -19.17
CA SER A 405 -11.14 5.53 -19.54
C SER A 405 -11.34 5.23 -21.03
N THR A 406 -10.59 4.25 -21.53
CA THR A 406 -10.78 3.69 -22.86
C THR A 406 -11.29 2.26 -22.78
N ASN A 407 -11.90 1.77 -23.86
CA ASN A 407 -12.25 0.37 -24.01
C ASN A 407 -11.02 -0.51 -24.33
N ALA A 408 -11.21 -1.81 -24.53
CA ALA A 408 -10.13 -2.75 -24.85
C ALA A 408 -9.35 -2.41 -26.14
N GLN A 409 -9.94 -1.64 -27.06
CA GLN A 409 -9.32 -1.17 -28.30
C GLN A 409 -8.58 0.17 -28.12
N GLY A 410 -8.57 0.73 -26.90
CA GLY A 410 -7.99 2.04 -26.62
C GLY A 410 -8.86 3.20 -27.08
N LEU A 411 -10.15 3.00 -27.37
CA LEU A 411 -11.07 4.06 -27.76
C LEU A 411 -11.91 4.52 -26.56
N GLY A 412 -11.99 5.83 -26.37
CA GLY A 412 -12.85 6.48 -25.39
C GLY A 412 -13.78 7.49 -26.05
N ARG A 413 -14.95 7.70 -25.44
CA ARG A 413 -15.91 8.72 -25.87
C ARG A 413 -16.47 9.41 -24.65
N HIS A 414 -16.34 10.73 -24.61
CA HIS A 414 -16.83 11.55 -23.50
C HIS A 414 -17.71 12.69 -24.04
N SER A 415 -18.86 12.90 -23.42
CA SER A 415 -19.74 14.03 -23.71
C SER A 415 -19.83 14.91 -22.47
N CYS A 416 -19.58 16.20 -22.64
CA CYS A 416 -19.60 17.18 -21.55
C CYS A 416 -20.23 18.51 -22.00
N PRO A 417 -20.66 19.36 -21.05
CA PRO A 417 -21.03 20.73 -21.34
C PRO A 417 -19.86 21.48 -21.97
N THR A 418 -20.16 22.38 -22.91
CA THR A 418 -19.16 23.29 -23.46
C THR A 418 -18.63 24.19 -22.35
N PRO A 419 -17.30 24.39 -22.26
CA PRO A 419 -16.72 25.17 -21.17
C PRO A 419 -17.23 26.62 -21.17
N PRO A 420 -17.41 27.23 -19.97
CA PRO A 420 -17.80 28.63 -19.86
C PRO A 420 -16.60 29.51 -20.23
N ILE A 421 -16.64 30.10 -21.43
CA ILE A 421 -15.61 30.99 -21.98
C ILE A 421 -16.18 32.38 -22.26
N LYS A 422 -15.32 33.40 -22.27
CA LYS A 422 -15.71 34.77 -22.68
C LYS A 422 -15.59 34.99 -24.18
N SER A 423 -14.68 34.24 -24.82
CA SER A 423 -14.48 34.22 -26.27
C SER A 423 -15.59 33.43 -27.00
N TYR A 424 -15.56 33.48 -28.34
CA TYR A 424 -16.41 32.65 -29.21
C TYR A 424 -15.76 31.31 -29.59
N GLN A 425 -14.53 31.05 -29.14
CA GLN A 425 -13.82 29.80 -29.41
C GLN A 425 -12.89 29.39 -28.27
N PHE A 426 -12.57 28.11 -28.20
CA PHE A 426 -11.60 27.56 -27.25
C PHE A 426 -10.77 26.44 -27.87
N TRP A 427 -9.59 26.21 -27.30
CA TRP A 427 -8.70 25.13 -27.66
C TRP A 427 -8.91 23.93 -26.75
N LEU A 428 -8.73 22.72 -27.28
CA LEU A 428 -8.80 21.47 -26.54
C LEU A 428 -7.43 20.80 -26.47
N ARG A 429 -7.15 20.19 -25.32
CA ARG A 429 -5.94 19.40 -25.08
C ARG A 429 -6.29 18.10 -24.39
N MET A 430 -5.57 17.05 -24.70
CA MET A 430 -5.64 15.77 -24.03
C MET A 430 -4.28 15.43 -23.44
N ARG A 431 -4.27 15.04 -22.17
CA ARG A 431 -3.14 14.40 -21.50
C ARG A 431 -3.51 12.95 -21.21
N VAL A 432 -2.56 12.05 -21.44
CA VAL A 432 -2.70 10.62 -21.17
C VAL A 432 -1.51 10.19 -20.33
N VAL A 433 -1.77 9.56 -19.19
CA VAL A 433 -0.75 9.13 -18.22
C VAL A 433 -0.84 7.62 -18.00
N ASP A 434 0.28 6.92 -17.98
CA ASP A 434 0.33 5.50 -17.60
C ASP A 434 0.69 5.30 -16.11
N ARG A 435 0.71 4.03 -15.68
CA ARG A 435 1.06 3.65 -14.30
C ARG A 435 2.54 3.80 -13.97
N ALA A 436 3.43 3.88 -14.97
CA ALA A 436 4.85 4.17 -14.76
C ALA A 436 5.10 5.68 -14.57
N GLY A 437 4.13 6.51 -14.95
CA GLY A 437 4.20 7.97 -14.91
C GLY A 437 4.65 8.59 -16.22
N ASN A 438 4.70 7.86 -17.34
CA ASN A 438 4.88 8.50 -18.65
C ASN A 438 3.63 9.29 -19.02
N MET A 439 3.84 10.41 -19.72
CA MET A 439 2.76 11.30 -20.13
C MET A 439 2.91 11.70 -21.59
N THR A 440 1.81 11.57 -22.33
CA THR A 440 1.62 12.18 -23.65
C THR A 440 0.64 13.33 -23.53
N GLU A 441 0.99 14.47 -24.12
CA GLU A 441 0.14 15.64 -24.21
C GLU A 441 -0.04 16.01 -25.68
N ILE A 442 -1.29 16.14 -26.13
CA ILE A 442 -1.64 16.56 -27.49
C ILE A 442 -2.71 17.64 -27.46
N GLN A 443 -2.65 18.54 -28.44
CA GLN A 443 -3.66 19.58 -28.65
C GLN A 443 -4.49 19.22 -29.87
N TYR A 444 -5.80 19.51 -29.81
CA TYR A 444 -6.65 19.37 -30.98
C TYR A 444 -6.26 20.42 -32.03
N LYS A 445 -6.22 20.01 -33.29
CA LYS A 445 -5.66 20.80 -34.39
C LYS A 445 -6.34 22.15 -34.62
N ASP A 446 -7.65 22.22 -34.41
CA ASP A 446 -8.48 23.38 -34.71
C ASP A 446 -9.17 23.88 -33.43
N PRO A 447 -9.33 25.20 -33.21
CA PRO A 447 -10.14 25.69 -32.11
C PRO A 447 -11.62 25.33 -32.33
N ILE A 448 -12.32 25.06 -31.24
CA ILE A 448 -13.76 24.79 -31.25
C ILE A 448 -14.51 26.12 -31.20
N ASN A 449 -15.17 26.48 -32.29
CA ASN A 449 -16.00 27.69 -32.40
C ASN A 449 -17.42 27.43 -31.90
N ILE A 450 -17.86 28.19 -30.90
CA ILE A 450 -19.18 28.09 -30.26
C ILE A 450 -20.18 29.14 -30.77
N ASP A 451 -19.73 30.11 -31.56
CA ASP A 451 -20.63 31.04 -32.26
C ASP A 451 -21.19 30.38 -33.53
N LEU A 452 -22.47 30.02 -33.44
CA LEU A 452 -23.22 29.40 -34.53
C LEU A 452 -24.13 30.39 -35.23
N THR A 453 -24.01 31.68 -34.91
CA THR A 453 -24.81 32.74 -35.52
C THR A 453 -24.51 32.80 -37.00
N ARG A 454 -25.54 32.62 -37.83
CA ARG A 454 -25.42 32.78 -39.28
C ARG A 454 -25.51 34.28 -39.59
N PRO A 455 -24.45 34.91 -40.11
CA PRO A 455 -24.55 36.29 -40.55
C PRO A 455 -25.53 36.37 -41.71
N ASN A 456 -26.45 37.33 -41.67
CA ASN A 456 -27.32 37.68 -42.79
C ASN A 456 -26.81 38.98 -43.41
N VAL A 457 -26.84 39.07 -44.73
CA VAL A 457 -26.50 40.29 -45.47
C VAL A 457 -27.66 40.64 -46.40
N GLU A 458 -28.09 41.89 -46.31
CA GLU A 458 -29.10 42.46 -47.19
C GLU A 458 -28.44 43.53 -48.06
N ILE A 459 -28.76 43.52 -49.35
CA ILE A 459 -28.31 44.56 -50.28
C ILE A 459 -29.18 45.78 -50.04
N ILE A 460 -28.58 46.85 -49.50
CA ILE A 460 -29.30 48.09 -49.16
C ILE A 460 -29.38 49.02 -50.38
N ASP A 461 -28.34 49.06 -51.22
CA ASP A 461 -28.25 49.95 -52.39
C ASP A 461 -27.18 49.48 -53.39
N ILE A 462 -27.30 49.89 -54.65
CA ILE A 462 -26.29 49.69 -55.70
C ILE A 462 -25.63 51.04 -56.00
N LYS A 463 -24.37 51.19 -55.59
CA LYS A 463 -23.56 52.36 -55.97
C LYS A 463 -22.86 52.10 -57.30
N GLN A 464 -22.93 53.07 -58.21
CA GLN A 464 -22.18 53.03 -59.46
C GLN A 464 -20.68 53.02 -59.14
N GLY A 465 -19.97 51.98 -59.58
CA GLY A 465 -18.52 51.89 -59.41
C GLY A 465 -17.84 53.09 -60.07
N LYS A 466 -16.89 53.72 -59.39
CA LYS A 466 -16.07 54.76 -60.03
C LYS A 466 -15.33 54.13 -61.23
N PRO A 467 -15.29 54.83 -62.38
CA PRO A 467 -14.58 54.35 -63.56
C PRO A 467 -13.10 54.09 -63.28
#